data_AF-A0A1U8KVC2-F1
#
_entry.id   AF-A0A1U8KVC2-F1
#
_cell.length_a   1.000
_cell.length_b   1.000
_cell.length_c   1.000
_cell.angle_alpha   90.00
_cell.angle_beta   90.00
_cell.angle_gamma   90.00
#
_symmetry.space_group_name_H-M   'P 1'
#
loop_
_entity.id
_entity.type
_entity.pdbx_description
1 polymer ?
#
loop_
_entity_poly.entity_id
_entity_poly.type
_entity_poly.pdbx_seq_one_letter_code
_entity_poly.pdbx_strand_id
1 'polypeptide(L)'
;MLILGKVKDFLGVMAEANKRLELDAKNNSQAYDIEVLNGNDSEVIEMDLMLGVADLHIPQALAAAESAIAGNQPPIMVAGSSSSSETESDDSSDEESDDDGNDDKE
;
A
#
# COMPACT_ATOMS: atom_id res chain seq x y z
N MET A 1 -13.62 -17.28 -27.64
CA MET A 1 -14.07 -16.02 -26.99
C MET A 1 -14.85 -16.34 -25.70
N LEU A 2 -14.25 -17.06 -24.74
CA LEU A 2 -14.92 -17.49 -23.49
C LEU A 2 -14.50 -16.67 -22.27
N ILE A 3 -13.27 -16.15 -22.28
CA ILE A 3 -12.70 -15.40 -21.15
C ILE A 3 -13.34 -14.03 -21.03
N LEU A 4 -13.53 -13.32 -22.15
CA LEU A 4 -14.09 -11.97 -22.15
C LEU A 4 -15.55 -11.94 -21.66
N GLY A 5 -16.34 -12.98 -21.96
CA GLY A 5 -17.70 -13.14 -21.43
C GLY A 5 -17.70 -13.28 -19.91
N LYS A 6 -16.88 -14.20 -19.39
CA LYS A 6 -16.74 -14.42 -17.94
C LYS A 6 -16.28 -13.17 -17.18
N VAL A 7 -15.34 -12.41 -17.75
CA VAL A 7 -14.88 -11.15 -17.17
C VAL A 7 -16.03 -10.13 -17.14
N LYS A 8 -16.80 -10.03 -18.23
CA LYS A 8 -17.97 -9.12 -18.28
C LYS A 8 -19.01 -9.48 -17.22
N ASP A 9 -19.29 -10.76 -17.04
CA ASP A 9 -20.25 -11.24 -16.05
C ASP A 9 -19.75 -10.96 -14.61
N PHE A 10 -18.47 -11.21 -14.34
CA PHE A 10 -17.85 -10.89 -13.04
C PHE A 10 -17.91 -9.38 -12.72
N LEU A 11 -17.59 -8.52 -13.69
CA LEU A 11 -17.68 -7.07 -13.52
C LEU A 11 -19.12 -6.61 -13.25
N GLY A 12 -20.12 -7.27 -13.84
CA GLY A 12 -21.52 -7.02 -13.55
C GLY A 12 -21.88 -7.29 -12.09
N VAL A 13 -21.46 -8.45 -11.56
CA VAL A 13 -21.66 -8.83 -10.16
C VAL A 13 -20.98 -7.83 -9.21
N MET A 14 -19.73 -7.45 -9.50
CA MET A 14 -19.00 -6.45 -8.70
C MET A 14 -19.69 -5.08 -8.72
N ALA A 15 -20.18 -4.64 -9.88
CA ALA A 15 -20.88 -3.37 -9.98
C ALA A 15 -22.17 -3.35 -9.15
N GLU A 16 -22.92 -4.45 -9.12
CA GLU A 16 -24.11 -4.60 -8.28
C GLU A 16 -23.76 -4.61 -6.79
N ALA A 17 -22.76 -5.41 -6.39
CA ALA A 17 -22.27 -5.46 -5.03
C ALA A 17 -21.79 -4.09 -4.53
N ASN A 18 -21.07 -3.34 -5.36
CA ASN A 18 -20.59 -1.99 -5.02
C ASN A 18 -21.74 -1.00 -4.82
N LYS A 19 -22.77 -1.03 -5.69
CA LYS A 19 -23.96 -0.17 -5.52
C LYS A 19 -24.70 -0.47 -4.23
N ARG A 20 -24.83 -1.76 -3.89
CA ARG A 20 -25.46 -2.18 -2.64
C ARG A 20 -24.65 -1.72 -1.44
N LEU A 21 -23.33 -1.90 -1.46
CA LEU A 21 -22.44 -1.41 -0.40
C LEU A 21 -22.56 0.10 -0.20
N GLU A 22 -22.57 0.88 -1.29
CA GLU A 22 -22.71 2.34 -1.20
C GLU A 22 -24.05 2.75 -0.57
N LEU A 23 -25.15 2.09 -0.95
CA LEU A 23 -26.48 2.38 -0.42
C LEU A 23 -26.60 1.97 1.05
N ASP A 24 -26.09 0.79 1.41
CA ASP A 24 -26.09 0.28 2.78
C ASP A 24 -25.20 1.15 3.69
N ALA A 25 -24.04 1.60 3.20
CA ALA A 25 -23.16 2.52 3.93
C ALA A 25 -23.77 3.91 4.12
N LYS A 26 -24.54 4.43 3.15
CA LYS A 26 -25.28 5.70 3.35
C LYS A 26 -26.34 5.59 4.44
N ASN A 27 -27.01 4.44 4.55
CA ASN A 27 -28.08 4.21 5.52
C ASN A 27 -27.57 3.76 6.89
N ASN A 28 -26.37 3.17 6.95
CA ASN A 28 -25.76 2.64 8.17
C ASN A 28 -24.25 2.91 8.17
N SER A 29 -23.87 4.19 8.09
CA SER A 29 -22.47 4.60 7.97
C SER A 29 -21.60 4.10 9.12
N GLN A 30 -22.17 3.96 10.31
CA GLN A 30 -21.46 3.48 11.50
C GLN A 30 -21.01 2.02 11.38
N ALA A 31 -21.77 1.16 10.68
CA ALA A 31 -21.38 -0.25 10.48
C ALA A 31 -20.22 -0.42 9.48
N TYR A 32 -19.93 0.62 8.71
CA TYR A 32 -18.84 0.67 7.72
C TYR A 32 -17.83 1.77 8.06
N ASP A 33 -17.88 2.28 9.29
CA ASP A 33 -16.89 3.21 9.80
C ASP A 33 -15.56 2.46 9.93
N ILE A 34 -14.54 2.95 9.23
CA ILE A 34 -13.21 2.35 9.27
C ILE A 34 -12.43 2.82 10.51
N GLU A 35 -12.95 3.82 11.20
CA GLU A 35 -12.37 4.46 12.38
C GLU A 35 -13.29 4.25 13.58
N VAL A 36 -13.75 3.01 13.83
CA VAL A 36 -14.61 2.72 14.98
C VAL A 36 -13.90 3.12 16.27
N LEU A 37 -14.13 4.36 16.73
CA LEU A 37 -13.66 4.86 18.01
C LEU A 37 -14.59 4.29 19.07
N ASN A 38 -14.15 3.27 19.82
CA ASN A 38 -14.94 2.64 20.87
C ASN A 38 -15.07 3.52 22.14
N GLY A 39 -14.92 4.85 21.99
CA GLY A 39 -14.99 5.85 23.06
C GLY A 39 -13.71 6.00 23.89
N ASN A 40 -12.74 5.10 23.69
CA ASN A 40 -11.47 5.07 24.42
C ASN A 40 -10.31 5.56 23.54
N ASP A 41 -10.57 5.68 22.24
CA ASP A 41 -9.59 5.94 21.21
C ASP A 41 -9.42 7.44 21.04
N SER A 42 -8.18 7.87 20.76
CA SER A 42 -7.86 9.27 20.49
C SER A 42 -8.59 9.76 19.24
N GLU A 43 -9.06 11.02 19.24
CA GLU A 43 -9.59 11.69 18.03
C GLU A 43 -8.50 11.83 16.94
N VAL A 44 -7.23 11.68 17.32
CA VAL A 44 -6.08 11.75 16.41
C VAL A 44 -5.67 10.34 15.98
N ILE A 45 -5.66 10.10 14.67
CA ILE A 45 -5.16 8.87 14.04
C ILE A 45 -3.63 8.92 14.03
N GLU A 46 -2.99 8.01 14.76
CA GLU A 46 -1.55 7.78 14.68
C GLU A 46 -1.24 6.90 13.46
N MET A 47 -0.42 7.41 12.54
CA MET A 47 -0.02 6.68 11.33
C MET A 47 1.49 6.44 11.32
N ASP A 48 1.90 5.17 11.29
CA ASP A 48 3.29 4.78 11.04
C ASP A 48 3.60 4.92 9.54
N LEU A 49 3.99 6.13 9.13
CA LEU A 49 4.39 6.40 7.75
C LEU A 49 5.87 6.05 7.55
N MET A 50 6.15 5.11 6.65
CA MET A 50 7.52 4.86 6.16
C MET A 50 7.95 5.97 5.21
N LEU A 51 8.17 7.16 5.76
CA LEU A 51 8.86 8.23 5.05
C LEU A 51 10.34 7.80 4.99
N GLY A 52 10.94 7.77 3.81
CA GLY A 52 12.39 7.67 3.71
C GLY A 52 13.07 8.86 4.41
N VAL A 53 14.35 9.09 4.13
CA VAL A 53 15.01 10.33 4.61
C VAL A 53 14.46 11.51 3.81
N ALA A 54 13.41 12.16 4.33
CA ALA A 54 12.85 13.37 3.77
C ALA A 54 13.26 14.57 4.64
N ASP A 55 13.90 15.57 4.02
CA ASP A 55 14.20 16.83 4.70
C ASP A 55 12.93 17.66 4.84
N LEU A 56 12.41 17.78 6.06
CA LEU A 56 11.20 18.53 6.35
C LEU A 56 11.44 20.05 6.42
N HIS A 57 12.68 20.55 6.36
CA HIS A 57 12.97 21.99 6.36
C HIS A 57 12.88 22.64 4.99
N ILE A 58 12.50 21.88 3.95
CA ILE A 58 12.25 22.48 2.65
C ILE A 58 10.92 23.27 2.69
N PRO A 59 10.83 24.44 2.04
CA PRO A 59 9.62 25.27 2.06
C PRO A 59 8.34 24.54 1.61
N GLN A 60 8.48 23.55 0.72
CA GLN A 60 7.37 22.74 0.21
C GLN A 60 6.78 21.82 1.29
N ALA A 61 7.62 21.22 2.13
CA ALA A 61 7.18 20.37 3.23
C ALA A 61 6.49 21.19 4.32
N LEU A 62 7.02 22.38 4.64
CA LEU A 62 6.37 23.33 5.54
C LEU A 62 4.99 23.76 5.01
N ALA A 63 4.92 24.20 3.75
CA ALA A 63 3.67 24.66 3.15
C ALA A 63 2.62 23.54 3.08
N ALA A 64 3.03 22.30 2.83
CA ALA A 64 2.14 21.14 2.83
C ALA A 64 1.60 20.85 4.24
N ALA A 65 2.46 20.84 5.26
CA ALA A 65 2.05 20.62 6.64
C ALA A 65 1.11 21.73 7.15
N GLU A 66 1.43 23.00 6.89
CA GLU A 66 0.59 24.15 7.27
C GLU A 66 -0.79 24.09 6.59
N SER A 67 -0.82 23.73 5.31
CA SER A 67 -2.07 23.60 4.55
C SER A 67 -2.92 22.40 5.03
N ALA A 68 -2.28 21.30 5.45
CA ALA A 68 -2.95 20.15 6.05
C ALA A 68 -3.59 20.52 7.40
N ILE A 69 -2.86 21.24 8.26
CA ILE A 69 -3.37 21.74 9.55
C ILE A 69 -4.53 22.73 9.34
N ALA A 70 -4.47 23.55 8.29
CA ALA A 70 -5.53 24.49 7.94
C ALA A 70 -6.79 23.83 7.35
N GLY A 71 -6.85 22.49 7.26
CA GLY A 71 -7.99 21.73 6.76
C GLY A 71 -8.22 21.86 5.24
N ASN A 72 -7.17 22.19 4.48
CA ASN A 72 -7.32 22.80 3.18
C ASN A 72 -6.56 22.06 2.07
N GLN A 73 -6.72 20.74 1.87
CA GLN A 73 -5.93 20.04 0.83
C GLN A 73 -6.70 19.01 -0.04
N PRO A 74 -6.58 19.09 -1.38
CA PRO A 74 -6.59 17.88 -2.22
C PRO A 74 -5.28 17.08 -1.98
N PRO A 75 -5.29 15.76 -2.26
CA PRO A 75 -4.20 14.85 -1.86
C PRO A 75 -2.86 15.28 -2.44
N ILE A 76 -1.82 15.25 -1.59
CA ILE A 76 -0.43 15.40 -2.00
C ILE A 76 -0.12 14.22 -2.93
N MET A 77 -0.11 14.46 -4.25
CA MET A 77 0.51 13.51 -5.17
C MET A 77 2.00 13.52 -4.87
N VAL A 78 2.45 12.54 -4.09
CA VAL A 78 3.86 12.20 -4.00
C VAL A 78 4.27 11.82 -5.41
N ALA A 79 4.93 12.74 -6.11
CA ALA A 79 5.52 12.45 -7.40
C ALA A 79 6.44 11.26 -7.18
N GLY A 80 6.03 10.08 -7.68
CA GLY A 80 6.84 8.89 -7.63
C GLY A 80 8.22 9.27 -8.14
N SER A 81 9.23 9.06 -7.30
CA SER A 81 10.61 9.16 -7.74
C SER A 81 10.81 8.09 -8.81
N SER A 82 10.54 8.45 -10.06
CA SER A 82 11.03 7.74 -11.22
C SER A 82 12.53 7.99 -11.29
N SER A 83 13.26 7.37 -10.36
CA SER A 83 14.67 7.07 -10.53
C SER A 83 14.73 5.55 -10.53
N SER A 84 14.41 4.96 -11.69
CA SER A 84 14.79 3.59 -12.03
C SER A 84 16.31 3.52 -12.03
N SER A 85 16.91 3.30 -10.86
CA SER A 85 18.23 2.71 -10.77
C SER A 85 18.03 1.21 -10.75
N GLU A 86 17.94 0.63 -11.96
CA GLU A 86 18.15 -0.79 -12.20
C GLU A 86 19.52 -1.12 -11.60
N THR A 87 19.52 -1.77 -10.43
CA THR A 87 20.74 -2.37 -9.91
C THR A 87 20.77 -3.76 -10.51
N GLU A 88 21.56 -3.93 -11.56
CA GLU A 88 21.88 -5.22 -12.14
C GLU A 88 22.42 -6.10 -11.00
N SER A 89 21.63 -7.08 -10.57
CA SER A 89 22.05 -8.08 -9.59
C SER A 89 23.11 -8.95 -10.25
N ASP A 90 24.38 -8.78 -9.84
CA ASP A 90 25.46 -9.71 -10.15
C ASP A 90 25.21 -11.01 -9.38
N ASP A 91 24.53 -11.94 -10.04
CA ASP A 91 24.38 -13.33 -9.63
C ASP A 91 25.71 -14.07 -9.89
N SER A 92 26.68 -13.89 -8.99
CA SER A 92 27.79 -14.85 -8.86
C SER A 92 27.36 -15.95 -7.90
N SER A 93 26.64 -16.92 -8.44
CA SER A 93 26.47 -18.25 -7.87
C SER A 93 27.78 -19.03 -8.06
N ASP A 94 28.62 -19.03 -7.02
CA ASP A 94 29.78 -19.93 -6.91
C ASP A 94 29.27 -21.30 -6.42
N GLU A 95 28.95 -22.15 -7.37
CA GLU A 95 28.51 -23.53 -7.17
C GLU A 95 29.71 -24.48 -7.00
N GLU A 96 29.57 -25.34 -5.97
CA GLU A 96 30.21 -26.65 -5.76
C GLU A 96 31.61 -26.75 -5.12
N SER A 97 31.62 -27.26 -3.88
CA SER A 97 32.46 -28.41 -3.53
C SER A 97 31.85 -29.15 -2.34
N ASP A 98 30.97 -30.10 -2.61
CA ASP A 98 30.61 -31.16 -1.66
C ASP A 98 31.87 -32.01 -1.38
N ASP A 99 32.42 -31.87 -0.17
CA ASP A 99 33.45 -32.75 0.37
C ASP A 99 32.77 -34.02 0.91
N ASP A 100 32.53 -34.98 0.02
CA ASP A 100 32.11 -36.34 0.38
C ASP A 100 33.27 -37.07 1.07
N GLY A 101 33.40 -36.83 2.37
CA GLY A 101 34.27 -37.57 3.29
C GLY A 101 33.77 -39.00 3.49
N ASN A 102 34.03 -39.87 2.52
CA ASN A 102 33.84 -41.31 2.63
C ASN A 102 35.03 -41.94 3.38
N ASP A 103 34.96 -41.97 4.72
CA ASP A 103 35.80 -42.83 5.55
C ASP A 103 35.16 -44.22 5.66
N ASP A 104 35.46 -45.07 4.67
CA ASP A 104 35.39 -46.51 4.82
C ASP A 104 36.67 -47.11 4.24
N LYS A 105 37.58 -47.51 5.13
CA LYS A 105 38.69 -48.42 4.83
C LYS A 105 38.73 -49.53 5.88
N GLU A 106 38.81 -50.73 5.31
CA GLU A 106 38.86 -52.08 5.88
C GLU A 106 39.76 -52.29 7.12
#